data_AF-A0A2S8Q1I1-F1
#
_entry.id   AF-A0A2S8Q1I1-F1
#
_cell.length_a   1.000
_cell.length_b   1.000
_cell.length_c   1.000
_cell.angle_alpha   90.00
_cell.angle_beta   90.00
_cell.angle_gamma   90.00
#
_symmetry.space_group_name_H-M   'P 1'
#
loop_
_entity.id
_entity.type
_entity.pdbx_description
1 polymer ?
#
loop_
_entity_poly.entity_id
_entity_poly.type
_entity_poly.pdbx_seq_one_letter_code
_entity_poly.pdbx_strand_id
1 'polypeptide(L)' 'MPIIAPIPQNECQKMRKLIHKTRDKNYSRRLTALLMLNEGLTVTYVAKT' A
#
# COMPACT_ATOMS: atom_id res chain seq x y z
N MET A 1 9.60 -10.28 -8.67
CA MET A 1 9.00 -9.55 -9.81
C MET A 1 8.08 -8.48 -9.24
N PRO A 2 8.27 -7.19 -9.58
CA PRO A 2 7.36 -6.15 -9.12
C PRO A 2 5.97 -6.40 -9.72
N ILE A 3 4.96 -6.51 -8.86
CA ILE A 3 3.57 -6.80 -9.27
C ILE A 3 2.89 -5.53 -9.79
N ILE A 4 3.30 -4.39 -9.25
CA ILE A 4 2.81 -3.07 -9.64
C ILE A 4 3.96 -2.18 -10.10
N ALA A 5 3.65 -1.14 -10.87
CA ALA A 5 4.62 -0.15 -11.31
C ALA A 5 5.27 0.53 -10.09
N PRO A 6 6.60 0.80 -10.12
CA PRO A 6 7.28 1.47 -9.01
C PRO A 6 6.66 2.84 -8.73
N ILE A 7 6.16 3.03 -7.52
CA ILE A 7 5.64 4.30 -7.04
C ILE A 7 6.80 5.10 -6.44
N PRO A 8 6.98 6.39 -6.81
CA PRO A 8 8.01 7.24 -6.20
C PRO A 8 7.88 7.29 -4.67
N GLN A 9 9.01 7.37 -3.96
CA GLN A 9 9.02 7.37 -2.50
C GLN A 9 8.19 8.50 -1.88
N ASN A 10 8.21 9.69 -2.50
CA ASN A 10 7.41 10.84 -2.06
C ASN A 10 5.90 10.56 -2.08
N GLU A 11 5.42 9.86 -3.12
CA GLU A 11 4.02 9.48 -3.24
C GLU A 11 3.66 8.38 -2.23
N CYS A 12 4.56 7.42 -2.01
CA CYS A 12 4.39 6.41 -0.95
C CYS A 12 4.26 7.06 0.44
N GLN A 13 5.07 8.09 0.72
CA GLN A 13 5.01 8.81 2.00
C GLN A 13 3.69 9.58 2.17
N LYS A 14 3.16 10.18 1.10
CA LYS A 14 1.84 10.82 1.10
C LYS A 14 0.74 9.80 1.36
N MET A 15 0.78 8.63 0.71
CA MET A 15 -0.18 7.54 0.93
C MET A 15 -0.16 7.06 2.39
N ARG A 16 1.01 6.87 3.02
CA ARG A 16 1.11 6.51 4.44
C ARG A 16 0.45 7.52 5.37
N LYS A 17 0.66 8.81 5.10
CA LYS A 17 0.00 9.90 5.85
C LYS A 17 -1.52 9.86 5.64
N LEU A 18 -1.97 9.57 4.43
CA LEU A 18 -3.38 9.47 4.07
C LEU A 18 -4.07 8.28 4.75
N ILE A 19 -3.40 7.12 4.83
CA ILE A 19 -3.85 5.93 5.56
C ILE A 19 -4.12 6.25 7.03
N HIS A 20 -3.21 7.00 7.69
CA HIS A 20 -3.39 7.39 9.10
C HIS A 20 -4.52 8.39 9.33
N LYS A 21 -4.84 9.22 8.32
CA LYS A 21 -5.88 10.25 8.43
C LYS A 21 -7.26 9.75 8.02
N THR A 22 -7.33 8.71 7.20
CA THR A 22 -8.61 8.23 6.66
C THR A 22 -9.41 7.47 7.72
N ARG A 23 -10.71 7.78 7.82
CA ARG A 23 -11.64 7.07 8.72
C ARG A 23 -12.17 5.77 8.08
N ASP A 24 -12.17 5.69 6.75
CA ASP A 24 -12.59 4.51 6.01
C ASP A 24 -11.53 3.40 6.11
N LYS A 25 -11.84 2.37 6.90
CA LYS A 25 -10.97 1.22 7.13
C LYS A 25 -10.76 0.36 5.88
N ASN A 26 -11.71 0.34 4.94
CA ASN A 26 -11.56 -0.43 3.71
C ASN A 26 -10.65 0.31 2.72
N TYR A 27 -10.80 1.63 2.64
CA TYR A 27 -9.90 2.46 1.84
C TYR A 27 -8.47 2.46 2.39
N SER A 28 -8.29 2.53 3.72
CA SER A 28 -6.96 2.44 4.35
C SER A 28 -6.27 1.10 4.09
N ARG A 29 -7.02 -0.01 4.14
CA ARG A 29 -6.51 -1.36 3.79
C ARG A 29 -6.06 -1.45 2.34
N ARG A 30 -6.85 -0.94 1.39
CA ARG A 30 -6.48 -0.96 -0.04
C ARG A 30 -5.19 -0.19 -0.31
N LEU A 31 -5.04 0.99 0.29
CA LEU A 31 -3.81 1.78 0.17
C LEU A 31 -2.61 1.08 0.81
N THR A 32 -2.82 0.41 1.95
CA THR A 32 -1.76 -0.37 2.62
C THR A 32 -1.32 -1.55 1.75
N ALA A 33 -2.27 -2.27 1.15
CA ALA A 33 -1.98 -3.37 0.23
C ALA A 33 -1.16 -2.89 -0.98
N LEU A 34 -1.52 -1.75 -1.58
CA LEU A 34 -0.76 -1.16 -2.68
C LEU A 34 0.67 -0.82 -2.27
N LEU A 35 0.89 -0.26 -1.08
CA LEU A 35 2.24 0.02 -0.58
C LEU A 35 3.06 -1.25 -0.38
N MET A 36 2.47 -2.29 0.20
CA MET A 36 3.13 -3.57 0.41
C MET A 36 3.53 -4.24 -0.92
N LEU A 37 2.66 -4.18 -1.93
CA LEU A 37 2.96 -4.69 -3.27
C LEU A 37 4.07 -3.88 -3.95
N ASN A 38 4.11 -2.56 -3.73
CA ASN A 38 5.19 -1.70 -4.24
C ASN A 38 6.55 -2.05 -3.62
N GLU A 39 6.55 -2.44 -2.34
CA GLU A 39 7.73 -2.90 -1.60
C GLU A 39 8.23 -4.29 -2.04
N GLY A 40 7.47 -4.96 -2.92
CA GLY A 40 7.83 -6.27 -3.46
C GLY A 40 7.29 -7.45 -2.67
N LEU A 41 6.39 -7.22 -1.71
CA LEU A 41 5.68 -8.30 -1.02
C LEU A 41 4.74 -9.02 -1.98
N THR A 42 4.54 -10.32 -1.76
CA THR A 42 3.68 -11.13 -2.62
C THR A 42 2.21 -10.88 -2.32
N VAL A 43 1.34 -11.05 -3.32
CA VAL A 43 -0.13 -10.98 -3.13
C VAL A 43 -0.59 -11.97 -2.05
N THR A 44 0.03 -13.15 -1.97
CA THR A 44 -0.28 -14.16 -0.95
C THR A 44 0.06 -13.72 0.47
N TYR A 45 1.11 -12.91 0.64
CA TYR A 45 1.46 -12.32 1.93
C TYR A 45 0.48 -11.20 2.28
N VAL A 46 0.24 -10.28 1.35
CA VAL A 46 -0.65 -9.14 1.54
C VAL A 46 -2.09 -9.57 1.87
N ALA A 47 -2.58 -10.65 1.26
CA ALA A 47 -3.92 -11.18 1.51
C ALA A 47 -4.13 -11.79 2.91
N LYS A 48 -3.05 -12.07 3.64
CA LYS A 48 -3.10 -12.63 5.01
C LYS A 48 -3.04 -11.57 6.11
N THR A 49 -2.81 -10.31 5.73
CA THR A 49 -2.67 -9.15 6.63
C THR A 49 -3.99 -8.43 6.83
#